data_AF-A0A6A5RC43-F1
#
_entry.id   AF-A0A6A5RC43-F1
#
_cell.length_a   1.000
_cell.length_b   1.000
_cell.length_c   1.000
_cell.angle_alpha   90.00
_cell.angle_beta   90.00
_cell.angle_gamma   90.00
#
_symmetry.space_group_name_H-M   'P 1'
#
loop_
_entity.id
_entity.type
_entity.pdbx_description
1 polymer ?
#
loop_
_entity_poly.entity_id
_entity_poly.type
_entity_poly.pdbx_seq_one_letter_code
_entity_poly.pdbx_strand_id
1 'polypeptide(L)'
;ILLAILPPHSTQTLQPLDVVCFAPLAHFYTIELTEYLQQSLGWLLVKKGDFILLFWRAWVKSFTESTVLSSFRVTGICPPDSSQVLDRFTHGTPEAAESSDSSTSVYSGDNWVKVQSLIKAAVKDNNSRETRKLHRTLHHLSVQNQLI
;
A
#
# COMPACT_ATOMS: atom_id res chain seq x y z
N ILE A 1 -1.07 25.69 -0.87
CA ILE A 1 -0.87 24.40 -0.17
C ILE A 1 -2.01 23.49 -0.60
N LEU A 2 -1.71 22.29 -1.09
CA LEU A 2 -2.71 21.27 -1.42
C LEU A 2 -2.73 20.22 -0.31
N LEU A 3 -3.93 19.82 0.13
CA LEU A 3 -4.11 18.80 1.16
C LEU A 3 -4.60 17.51 0.51
N ALA A 4 -3.81 16.44 0.63
CA ALA A 4 -4.21 15.10 0.23
C ALA A 4 -4.79 14.36 1.45
N ILE A 5 -6.06 13.96 1.37
CA ILE A 5 -6.72 13.18 2.41
C ILE A 5 -6.70 11.73 1.99
N LEU A 6 -5.96 10.90 2.74
CA LEU A 6 -5.90 9.47 2.49
C LEU A 6 -7.03 8.75 3.24
N PRO A 7 -7.65 7.73 2.64
CA PRO A 7 -8.59 6.88 3.35
C PRO A 7 -7.93 6.15 4.53
N PRO A 8 -8.70 5.75 5.55
CA PRO A 8 -8.18 5.01 6.68
C PRO A 8 -7.47 3.72 6.21
N HIS A 9 -6.43 3.32 6.94
CA HIS A 9 -5.62 2.13 6.66
C HIS A 9 -4.97 2.06 5.26
N SER A 10 -4.82 3.19 4.58
CA SER A 10 -4.24 3.25 3.21
C SER A 10 -2.84 3.85 3.16
N THR A 11 -2.23 4.15 4.31
CA THR A 11 -0.94 4.82 4.41
C THR A 11 0.17 4.02 3.73
N GLN A 12 0.22 2.71 3.99
CA GLN A 12 1.17 1.76 3.38
C GLN A 12 1.11 1.66 1.85
N THR A 13 0.04 2.19 1.24
CA THR A 13 -0.20 2.08 -0.21
C THR A 13 -0.10 3.43 -0.90
N LEU A 14 -0.63 4.47 -0.25
CA LEU A 14 -0.81 5.79 -0.86
C LEU A 14 0.14 6.84 -0.32
N GLN A 15 0.79 6.64 0.84
CA GLN A 15 1.72 7.62 1.37
C GLN A 15 3.11 7.41 0.74
N PRO A 16 3.65 8.39 -0.01
CA PRO A 16 4.94 8.23 -0.72
C PRO A 16 6.07 7.83 0.21
N LEU A 17 6.05 8.38 1.43
CA LEU A 17 7.05 8.16 2.44
C LEU A 17 7.12 6.70 2.89
N ASP A 18 5.96 6.10 3.19
CA ASP A 18 5.84 4.71 3.62
C ASP A 18 6.16 3.72 2.50
N VAL A 19 5.71 4.02 1.27
CA VAL A 19 5.82 3.08 0.14
C VAL A 19 7.26 2.96 -0.37
N VAL A 20 8.01 4.07 -0.41
CA VAL A 20 9.32 4.10 -1.08
C VAL A 20 10.43 4.64 -0.20
N CYS A 21 10.21 5.68 0.61
CA CYS A 21 11.32 6.40 1.24
C CYS A 21 11.82 5.74 2.53
N PHE A 22 10.93 5.14 3.33
CA PHE A 22 11.31 4.56 4.63
C PHE A 22 12.10 3.26 4.52
N ALA A 23 11.87 2.43 3.50
CA ALA A 23 12.65 1.21 3.32
C ALA A 23 14.15 1.48 3.06
N PRO A 24 14.54 2.36 2.10
CA PRO A 24 15.92 2.80 1.92
C PRO A 24 16.49 3.50 3.15
N LEU A 25 15.70 4.35 3.82
CA LEU A 25 16.15 5.02 5.05
C LEU A 25 16.53 4.00 6.13
N ALA A 26 15.68 3.01 6.37
CA ALA A 26 15.97 1.94 7.34
C ALA A 26 17.23 1.17 6.95
N HIS A 27 17.36 0.81 5.66
CA HIS A 27 18.54 0.11 5.15
C HIS A 27 19.84 0.90 5.36
N PHE A 28 19.89 2.17 4.93
CA PHE A 28 21.07 3.00 5.10
C PHE A 28 21.37 3.30 6.58
N TYR A 29 20.34 3.43 7.42
CA TYR A 29 20.54 3.59 8.85
C TYR A 29 21.17 2.35 9.48
N THR A 30 20.76 1.15 9.08
CA THR A 30 21.40 -0.10 9.51
C THR A 30 22.87 -0.17 9.07
N ILE A 31 23.18 0.31 7.86
CA ILE A 31 24.58 0.40 7.38
C ILE A 31 25.38 1.36 8.25
N GLU A 32 24.91 2.60 8.47
CA GLU A 32 25.60 3.59 9.32
C GLU A 32 25.83 3.08 10.74
N LEU A 33 24.84 2.37 11.29
CA LEU A 33 24.94 1.77 12.62
C LEU A 33 25.99 0.64 12.65
N THR A 34 26.04 -0.18 11.62
CA THR A 34 27.02 -1.26 11.49
C THR A 34 28.44 -0.70 11.34
N GLU A 35 28.62 0.32 10.50
CA GLU A 35 29.90 1.00 10.30
C GLU A 35 30.38 1.67 11.60
N TYR A 36 29.49 2.34 12.34
CA TYR A 36 29.81 2.95 13.63
C TYR A 36 30.25 1.91 14.68
N LEU A 37 29.55 0.77 14.75
CA LEU A 37 29.93 -0.34 15.63
C LEU A 37 31.28 -0.95 15.24
N GLN A 38 31.53 -1.13 13.94
CA GLN A 38 32.81 -1.63 13.43
C GLN A 38 33.97 -0.68 13.74
N GLN A 39 33.79 0.63 13.53
CA GLN A 39 34.80 1.66 13.81
C GLN A 39 35.11 1.75 15.31
N SER A 40 34.11 1.53 16.16
CA SER A 40 34.29 1.51 17.61
C SER A 40 34.73 0.15 18.14
N LEU A 41 34.97 -0.85 17.27
CA LEU A 41 35.28 -2.23 17.64
C LEU A 41 34.23 -2.87 18.58
N GLY A 42 33.01 -2.31 18.64
CA GLY A 42 31.98 -2.69 19.60
C GLY A 42 32.15 -2.15 21.03
N TRP A 43 33.12 -1.27 21.28
CA TRP A 43 33.40 -0.73 22.62
C TRP A 43 32.50 0.46 22.95
N LEU A 44 32.09 1.23 21.94
CA LEU A 44 31.18 2.36 22.11
C LEU A 44 29.75 1.88 21.88
N LEU A 45 28.97 1.82 22.96
CA LEU A 45 27.52 1.62 22.85
C LEU A 45 26.87 2.82 22.15
N VAL A 46 25.95 2.52 21.24
CA VAL A 46 25.08 3.52 20.63
C VAL A 46 24.18 4.13 21.71
N LYS A 47 24.30 5.43 21.92
CA LYS A 47 23.46 6.19 22.85
C LYS A 47 22.39 6.95 22.07
N LYS A 48 21.35 7.39 22.79
CA LYS A 48 20.30 8.24 22.21
C LYS A 48 20.85 9.52 21.57
N GLY A 49 21.96 10.05 22.07
CA GLY A 49 22.63 11.23 21.50
C GLY A 49 23.23 11.01 20.11
N ASP A 50 23.58 9.77 19.77
CA ASP A 50 24.19 9.43 18.48
C ASP A 50 23.14 9.31 17.36
N PHE A 51 21.86 9.20 17.73
CA PHE A 51 20.76 9.00 16.80
C PHE A 51 20.74 10.06 15.69
N ILE A 52 20.80 11.34 16.03
CA ILE A 52 20.68 12.42 15.03
C ILE A 52 21.83 12.38 14.03
N LEU A 53 23.05 12.08 14.48
CA LEU A 53 24.22 12.00 13.61
C LEU A 53 24.09 10.84 12.62
N LEU A 54 23.76 9.64 13.12
CA LEU A 54 23.60 8.44 12.28
C LEU A 54 22.39 8.56 11.35
N PHE A 55 21.28 9.10 11.87
CA PHE A 55 20.08 9.37 11.10
C PHE A 55 20.34 10.36 9.96
N TRP A 56 21.05 11.47 10.22
CA TRP A 56 21.34 12.46 9.19
C TRP A 56 22.17 11.89 8.04
N ARG A 57 23.18 11.06 8.35
CA ARG A 57 23.98 10.39 7.33
C ARG A 57 23.14 9.45 6.47
N ALA A 58 22.28 8.65 7.10
CA ALA A 58 21.35 7.77 6.41
C ALA A 58 20.30 8.55 5.59
N TRP A 59 19.81 9.68 6.11
CA TRP A 59 18.84 10.54 5.44
C TRP A 59 19.39 11.10 4.12
N VAL A 60 20.60 11.64 4.15
CA VAL A 60 21.26 12.18 2.94
C VAL A 60 21.46 11.11 1.87
N LYS A 61 21.72 9.85 2.27
CA LYS A 61 21.88 8.72 1.34
C LYS A 61 20.54 8.19 0.80
N SER A 62 19.47 8.23 1.60
CA SER A 62 18.15 7.67 1.24
C SER A 62 17.25 8.63 0.48
N PHE A 63 17.18 9.90 0.89
CA PHE A 63 16.29 10.92 0.32
C PHE A 63 16.93 11.63 -0.87
N THR A 64 17.27 10.87 -1.90
CA THR A 64 17.70 11.42 -3.18
C THR A 64 16.50 11.93 -3.98
N GLU A 65 16.74 12.85 -4.92
CA GLU A 65 15.71 13.36 -5.82
C GLU A 65 14.99 12.23 -6.58
N SER A 66 15.74 11.23 -7.03
CA SER A 66 15.17 10.07 -7.74
C SER A 66 14.25 9.24 -6.85
N THR A 67 14.62 8.99 -5.58
CA THR A 67 13.78 8.27 -4.62
C THR A 67 12.50 9.04 -4.35
N VAL A 68 12.59 10.35 -4.14
CA VAL A 68 11.43 11.22 -3.88
C VAL A 68 10.50 11.24 -5.10
N LEU A 69 11.01 11.49 -6.30
CA LEU A 69 10.19 11.48 -7.52
C LEU A 69 9.54 10.12 -7.78
N SER A 70 10.29 9.03 -7.58
CA SER A 70 9.76 7.67 -7.70
C SER A 70 8.63 7.42 -6.70
N SER A 71 8.76 7.91 -5.46
CA SER A 71 7.75 7.76 -4.41
C SER A 71 6.39 8.34 -4.80
N PHE A 72 6.38 9.52 -5.44
CA PHE A 72 5.15 10.15 -5.92
C PHE A 72 4.54 9.45 -7.14
N ARG A 73 5.40 8.96 -8.05
CA ARG A 73 4.94 8.21 -9.22
C ARG A 73 4.32 6.87 -8.83
N VAL A 74 4.98 6.13 -7.95
CA VAL A 74 4.58 4.81 -7.49
C VAL A 74 3.26 4.89 -6.71
N THR A 75 3.05 5.93 -5.92
CA THR A 75 1.77 6.19 -5.23
C THR A 75 0.67 6.74 -6.13
N GLY A 76 0.97 7.04 -7.39
CA GLY A 76 -0.01 7.59 -8.32
C GLY A 76 -0.46 9.01 -7.97
N ILE A 77 0.28 9.71 -7.09
CA ILE A 77 -0.05 11.08 -6.68
C ILE A 77 0.46 12.08 -7.72
N CYS A 78 1.69 11.89 -8.21
CA CYS A 78 2.28 12.76 -9.22
C CYS A 78 3.19 11.95 -10.18
N PRO A 79 2.83 11.84 -11.47
CA PRO A 79 1.56 12.29 -12.07
C PRO A 79 0.35 11.52 -11.49
N PRO A 80 -0.86 12.10 -11.50
CA PRO A 80 -2.06 11.42 -11.01
C PRO A 80 -2.39 10.19 -11.86
N ASP A 81 -2.18 9.00 -11.30
CA ASP A 81 -2.40 7.74 -12.00
C ASP A 81 -2.79 6.62 -11.05
N SER A 82 -4.08 6.24 -11.05
CA SER A 82 -4.59 5.19 -10.18
C SER A 82 -4.15 3.79 -10.61
N SER A 83 -3.73 3.59 -11.86
CA SER A 83 -3.33 2.26 -12.36
C SER A 83 -2.11 1.73 -11.59
N GLN A 84 -1.15 2.59 -11.28
CA GLN A 84 0.05 2.28 -10.48
C GLN A 84 -0.25 1.66 -9.11
N VAL A 85 -1.39 2.02 -8.52
CA VAL A 85 -1.84 1.50 -7.23
C VAL A 85 -2.71 0.27 -7.45
N LEU A 86 -3.66 0.32 -8.39
CA LEU A 86 -4.61 -0.76 -8.66
C LEU A 86 -3.91 -2.02 -9.17
N ASP A 87 -2.87 -1.88 -10.00
CA ASP A 87 -2.12 -3.00 -10.57
C ASP A 87 -1.46 -3.88 -9.50
N ARG A 88 -1.16 -3.32 -8.32
CA ARG A 88 -0.63 -4.09 -7.18
C ARG A 88 -1.65 -5.04 -6.57
N PHE A 89 -2.94 -4.83 -6.83
CA PHE A 89 -4.04 -5.63 -6.31
C PHE A 89 -4.69 -6.52 -7.37
N THR A 90 -4.40 -6.31 -8.66
CA THR A 90 -4.94 -7.12 -9.77
C THR A 90 -4.14 -8.41 -9.97
N HIS A 91 -2.83 -8.38 -9.71
CA HIS A 91 -1.99 -9.55 -9.67
C HIS A 91 -1.82 -9.95 -8.20
N GLY A 92 -2.45 -11.04 -7.78
CA GLY A 92 -2.34 -11.57 -6.43
C GLY A 92 -0.88 -11.58 -5.97
N THR A 93 -0.65 -11.05 -4.77
CA THR A 93 0.58 -11.13 -4.00
C THR A 93 1.37 -12.40 -4.32
N PRO A 94 2.66 -12.35 -4.68
CA PRO A 94 3.55 -13.51 -4.53
C PRO A 94 3.70 -13.71 -3.03
N GLU A 95 2.78 -14.51 -2.48
CA GLU A 95 2.76 -14.93 -1.10
C GLU A 95 4.07 -15.65 -0.80
N ALA A 96 4.80 -15.16 0.21
CA ALA A 96 5.93 -15.86 0.77
C ALA A 96 5.44 -17.27 1.17
N ALA A 97 6.15 -18.28 0.68
CA ALA A 97 5.77 -19.68 0.74
C ALA A 97 5.46 -20.16 2.17
N GLU A 98 4.19 -20.51 2.45
CA GLU A 98 3.82 -21.58 3.40
C GLU A 98 2.52 -22.29 2.96
N SER A 99 2.70 -23.56 2.54
CA SER A 99 1.84 -24.72 2.82
C SER A 99 0.32 -24.72 2.53
N SER A 100 -0.01 -25.45 1.46
CA SER A 100 -1.00 -26.56 1.39
C SER A 100 -2.51 -26.28 1.39
N ASP A 101 -3.13 -26.72 0.29
CA ASP A 101 -4.54 -27.10 0.07
C ASP A 101 -5.65 -26.19 0.62
N SER A 102 -6.32 -25.45 -0.25
CA SER A 102 -7.79 -25.52 -0.32
C SER A 102 -8.34 -24.85 -1.58
N SER A 103 -9.52 -25.31 -1.97
CA SER A 103 -10.18 -25.18 -3.26
C SER A 103 -10.30 -23.77 -3.83
N THR A 104 -10.06 -23.69 -5.13
CA THR A 104 -10.31 -22.56 -6.03
C THR A 104 -11.69 -21.93 -5.81
N SER A 105 -11.78 -20.84 -5.03
CA SER A 105 -12.98 -20.00 -4.99
C SER A 105 -12.85 -18.89 -6.04
N VAL A 106 -13.43 -19.17 -7.21
CA VAL A 106 -13.46 -18.27 -8.38
C VAL A 106 -14.48 -17.16 -8.15
N TYR A 107 -14.13 -16.12 -7.38
CA TYR A 107 -14.80 -14.82 -7.47
C TYR A 107 -13.78 -13.69 -7.34
N SER A 108 -13.04 -13.46 -8.45
CA SER A 108 -12.20 -12.28 -8.65
C SER A 108 -13.04 -11.00 -8.59
N GLY A 109 -12.53 -9.94 -7.98
CA GLY A 109 -13.20 -8.63 -7.84
C GLY A 109 -13.67 -8.01 -9.16
N ASP A 110 -13.11 -8.46 -10.29
CA ASP A 110 -13.57 -8.13 -11.65
C ASP A 110 -15.06 -8.46 -11.89
N ASN A 111 -15.60 -9.46 -11.19
CA ASN A 111 -17.01 -9.85 -11.32
C ASN A 111 -17.94 -8.83 -10.67
N TRP A 112 -17.56 -8.19 -9.56
CA TRP A 112 -18.42 -7.21 -8.90
C TRP A 112 -18.61 -5.96 -9.75
N VAL A 113 -17.54 -5.45 -10.36
CA VAL A 113 -17.60 -4.26 -11.23
C VAL A 113 -18.49 -4.54 -12.44
N LYS A 114 -18.39 -5.74 -13.03
CA LYS A 114 -19.27 -6.20 -14.13
C LYS A 114 -20.72 -6.36 -13.70
N VAL A 115 -20.97 -6.95 -12.53
CA VAL A 115 -22.32 -7.09 -11.97
C VAL A 115 -22.94 -5.72 -11.72
N GLN A 116 -22.16 -4.78 -11.19
CA GLN A 116 -22.62 -3.41 -10.92
C GLN A 116 -22.91 -2.64 -12.22
N SER A 117 -22.12 -2.80 -13.28
CA SER A 117 -22.37 -2.17 -14.57
C SER A 117 -23.63 -2.73 -15.24
N LEU A 118 -23.87 -4.04 -15.16
CA LEU A 118 -25.08 -4.69 -15.65
C LEU A 118 -26.34 -4.22 -14.90
N ILE A 119 -26.27 -4.10 -13.57
CA ILE A 119 -27.38 -3.59 -12.76
C ILE A 119 -27.69 -2.13 -13.13
N LYS A 120 -26.66 -1.30 -13.31
CA LYS A 120 -26.84 0.09 -13.75
C LYS A 120 -27.43 0.19 -15.15
N ALA A 121 -27.09 -0.73 -16.05
CA ALA A 121 -27.65 -0.78 -17.40
C ALA A 121 -29.10 -1.29 -17.43
N ALA A 122 -29.46 -2.23 -16.54
CA ALA A 122 -30.78 -2.84 -16.50
C ALA A 122 -31.83 -1.98 -15.78
N VAL A 123 -31.43 -1.09 -14.86
CA VAL A 123 -32.39 -0.31 -14.06
C VAL A 123 -32.52 1.13 -14.53
N LYS A 124 -33.77 1.50 -14.84
CA LYS A 124 -34.14 2.85 -15.33
C LYS A 124 -34.00 3.97 -14.30
N ASP A 125 -34.17 3.66 -13.00
CA ASP A 125 -33.95 4.61 -11.90
C ASP A 125 -33.01 4.01 -10.85
N ASN A 126 -31.74 4.37 -10.96
CA ASN A 126 -30.69 3.88 -10.08
C ASN A 126 -30.89 4.34 -8.61
N ASN A 127 -31.68 5.39 -8.36
CA ASN A 127 -31.86 5.97 -7.03
C ASN A 127 -33.13 5.50 -6.31
N SER A 128 -33.92 4.63 -6.95
CA SER A 128 -35.11 4.06 -6.36
C SER A 128 -34.83 3.30 -5.06
N ARG A 129 -35.84 3.19 -4.19
CA ARG A 129 -35.70 2.48 -2.93
C ARG A 129 -35.36 1.00 -3.13
N GLU A 130 -35.88 0.41 -4.20
CA GLU A 130 -35.71 -1.01 -4.51
C GLU A 130 -34.31 -1.31 -5.09
N THR A 131 -33.73 -0.41 -5.89
CA THR A 131 -32.33 -0.57 -6.33
C THR A 131 -31.34 -0.49 -5.19
N ARG A 132 -31.57 0.43 -4.24
CA ARG A 132 -30.72 0.57 -3.05
C ARG A 132 -30.81 -0.66 -2.15
N LYS A 133 -32.01 -1.24 -1.98
CA LYS A 133 -32.18 -2.51 -1.26
C LYS A 133 -31.47 -3.66 -1.96
N LEU A 134 -31.64 -3.79 -3.27
CA LEU A 134 -30.99 -4.83 -4.09
C LEU A 134 -29.46 -4.73 -4.01
N HIS A 135 -28.91 -3.51 -4.06
CA HIS A 135 -27.48 -3.29 -3.96
C HIS A 135 -26.93 -3.73 -2.61
N ARG A 136 -27.65 -3.44 -1.52
CA ARG A 136 -27.28 -3.84 -0.15
C ARG A 136 -27.37 -5.35 0.06
N THR A 137 -28.41 -6.00 -0.46
CA THR A 137 -28.57 -7.46 -0.34
C THR A 137 -27.50 -8.21 -1.13
N LEU A 138 -27.19 -7.76 -2.34
CA LEU A 138 -26.13 -8.36 -3.16
C LEU A 138 -24.77 -8.18 -2.50
N HIS A 139 -24.45 -6.97 -2.00
CA HIS A 139 -23.23 -6.72 -1.25
C HIS A 139 -23.14 -7.62 0.00
N HIS A 140 -24.23 -7.76 0.75
CA HIS A 140 -24.29 -8.62 1.93
C HIS A 140 -24.02 -10.10 1.58
N LEU A 141 -24.67 -10.63 0.54
CA LEU A 141 -24.47 -12.00 0.08
C LEU A 141 -23.05 -12.24 -0.44
N SER A 142 -22.48 -11.26 -1.14
CA SER A 142 -21.08 -11.33 -1.61
C SER A 142 -20.11 -11.44 -0.44
N VAL A 143 -20.34 -10.69 0.65
CA VAL A 143 -19.48 -10.73 1.83
C VAL A 143 -19.68 -12.03 2.62
N GLN A 144 -20.91 -12.55 2.73
CA GLN A 144 -21.14 -13.82 3.43
C GLN A 144 -20.50 -15.02 2.73
N ASN A 145 -20.49 -15.04 1.39
CA ASN A 145 -19.83 -16.11 0.63
C ASN A 145 -18.30 -15.99 0.63
N GLN A 146 -17.71 -14.90 1.10
CA GLN A 146 -16.25 -14.76 1.29
C GLN A 146 -15.77 -15.26 2.65
N LEU A 147 -16.68 -15.50 3.60
CA LEU A 147 -16.37 -15.90 4.98
C LEU A 147 -16.63 -17.40 5.26
N ILE A 148 -16.96 -18.18 4.23
CA ILE A 148 -17.11 -19.64 4.25
C ILE A 148 -16.06 -20.22 3.32
#